data_AF-A0AAU2F403-F1
#
_entry.id   AF-A0AAU2F403-F1
#
_cell.length_a   1.000
_cell.length_b   1.000
_cell.length_c   1.000
_cell.angle_alpha   90.00
_cell.angle_beta   90.00
_cell.angle_gamma   90.00
#
_symmetry.space_group_name_H-M   'P 1'
#
loop_
_entity.id
_entity.type
_entity.pdbx_description
1 polymer ?
#
loop_
_entity_poly.entity_id
_entity_poly.type
_entity_poly.pdbx_seq_one_letter_code
_entity_poly.pdbx_strand_id
1 'polypeptide(L)'
;MNKREKVCFSAVAVLAAVLLLLLLLGSCDDCDDGTPTTAPKVTVTATVTATPSPAGSQIGKSVDGALERMKQTGLSVVVHDASDQDETPGADWTVCFEKATLTKVDFAAVPHGAPCPKKDGQRVPWPKMPKVIGVTYAEAVERLEGDAGRVEIEAAYADEAAYDADNESGSYANWKVCFQSVKAGASLEDKPHVTLHAVENGDGCPSSKGLYKEPTNDPLYVAPDVAPDAGLSEDDNSSSGGSDSGEDDYYPGDQGGCPPGGCYNPCPPGGCR
;
A
#
# COMPACT_ATOMS: atom_id res chain seq x y z
N MET A 1 -17.41 58.80 -3.86
CA MET A 1 -17.60 58.25 -5.22
C MET A 1 -17.11 56.80 -5.20
N ASN A 2 -17.70 55.75 -5.78
CA ASN A 2 -19.03 55.41 -6.32
C ASN A 2 -19.17 53.87 -6.07
N LYS A 3 -20.33 53.20 -6.02
CA LYS A 3 -21.76 53.49 -6.25
C LYS A 3 -22.58 52.68 -5.19
N ARG A 4 -23.90 52.89 -5.07
CA ARG A 4 -24.82 51.91 -4.44
C ARG A 4 -25.63 51.22 -5.54
N GLU A 5 -25.83 49.91 -5.46
CA GLU A 5 -26.91 49.25 -6.20
C GLU A 5 -27.75 48.40 -5.25
N LYS A 6 -29.07 48.53 -5.40
CA LYS A 6 -30.10 47.82 -4.65
C LYS A 6 -30.62 46.71 -5.55
N VAL A 7 -30.86 45.52 -5.01
CA VAL A 7 -31.69 44.51 -5.68
C VAL A 7 -33.01 44.40 -4.94
N CYS A 8 -34.12 44.50 -5.68
CA CYS A 8 -35.45 44.61 -5.11
C CYS A 8 -36.05 43.24 -4.77
N PHE A 9 -36.66 43.13 -3.60
CA PHE A 9 -37.76 42.18 -3.39
C PHE A 9 -38.94 42.59 -4.28
N SER A 10 -39.46 41.70 -5.14
CA SER A 10 -40.88 41.59 -5.53
C SER A 10 -41.11 40.53 -6.62
N ALA A 11 -41.58 39.35 -6.21
CA ALA A 11 -42.30 38.36 -7.02
C ALA A 11 -42.93 37.34 -6.04
N VAL A 12 -43.93 37.72 -5.23
CA VAL A 12 -45.34 37.85 -5.64
C VAL A 12 -45.74 36.61 -6.46
N ALA A 13 -46.13 35.51 -5.82
CA ALA A 13 -47.49 35.29 -5.29
C ALA A 13 -48.60 35.28 -6.37
N VAL A 14 -48.37 34.56 -7.48
CA VAL A 14 -49.38 34.32 -8.53
C VAL A 14 -49.84 32.85 -8.62
N LEU A 15 -49.01 31.88 -8.21
CA LEU A 15 -49.35 30.45 -8.37
C LEU A 15 -50.47 29.92 -7.44
N ALA A 16 -50.85 30.67 -6.41
CA ALA A 16 -51.88 30.25 -5.45
C ALA A 16 -53.32 30.40 -5.98
N ALA A 17 -53.55 31.24 -7.00
CA ALA A 17 -54.90 31.51 -7.52
C ALA A 17 -55.43 30.41 -8.45
N VAL A 18 -54.55 29.64 -9.10
CA VAL A 18 -54.94 28.63 -10.09
C VAL A 18 -55.42 27.32 -9.43
N LEU A 19 -54.88 26.96 -8.27
CA LEU A 19 -55.27 25.72 -7.57
C LEU A 19 -56.66 25.80 -6.91
N LEU A 20 -57.17 26.99 -6.62
CA LEU A 20 -58.47 27.16 -5.95
C LEU A 20 -59.67 27.00 -6.91
N LEU A 21 -59.46 27.18 -8.22
CA LEU A 21 -60.56 27.16 -9.21
C LEU A 21 -60.96 25.74 -9.66
N LEU A 22 -60.12 24.73 -9.39
CA LEU A 22 -60.34 23.33 -9.83
C LEU A 22 -61.14 22.47 -8.83
N LEU A 23 -61.49 23.00 -7.67
CA LEU A 23 -62.20 22.28 -6.59
C LEU A 23 -63.72 22.50 -6.56
N LEU A 24 -64.29 23.21 -7.55
CA LEU A 24 -65.72 23.63 -7.55
C LEU A 24 -66.59 22.99 -8.65
N LEU A 25 -66.12 21.92 -9.31
CA LEU A 25 -66.83 21.25 -10.43
C LEU A 25 -67.08 19.74 -10.22
N GLY A 26 -67.10 19.28 -8.97
CA GLY A 26 -67.47 17.91 -8.60
C GLY A 26 -68.82 17.85 -7.90
N SER A 27 -69.93 17.85 -8.65
CA SER A 27 -71.30 17.77 -8.11
C SER A 27 -72.27 17.09 -9.07
N CYS A 28 -72.51 15.79 -8.83
CA CYS A 28 -73.77 15.05 -9.05
C CYS A 28 -73.71 13.92 -8.01
N ASP A 29 -74.57 13.89 -7.01
CA ASP A 29 -75.93 13.32 -7.04
C ASP A 29 -75.94 11.80 -7.27
N ASP A 30 -75.97 11.07 -6.16
CA ASP A 30 -76.89 9.94 -5.99
C ASP A 30 -77.23 9.85 -4.48
N CYS A 31 -78.52 9.68 -4.16
CA CYS A 31 -79.05 9.77 -2.80
C CYS A 31 -79.77 8.45 -2.46
N ASP A 32 -79.26 7.70 -1.48
CA ASP A 32 -80.00 6.60 -0.86
C ASP A 32 -79.85 6.64 0.68
N ASP A 33 -80.81 6.06 1.38
CA ASP A 33 -81.25 6.45 2.72
C ASP A 33 -80.72 5.47 3.80
N GLY A 34 -80.29 5.94 4.97
CA GLY A 34 -79.74 5.02 5.97
C GLY A 34 -79.02 5.54 7.21
N THR A 35 -79.73 6.17 8.14
CA THR A 35 -79.44 6.26 9.61
C THR A 35 -78.10 6.87 10.12
N PRO A 36 -78.14 7.74 11.16
CA PRO A 36 -76.93 8.37 11.69
C PRO A 36 -76.17 7.48 12.67
N THR A 37 -74.95 7.05 12.31
CA THR A 37 -73.97 6.52 13.26
C THR A 37 -72.78 7.47 13.37
N THR A 38 -72.60 8.07 14.55
CA THR A 38 -71.50 9.00 14.84
C THR A 38 -70.16 8.26 14.87
N ALA A 39 -69.27 8.56 13.93
CA ALA A 39 -67.87 8.13 13.95
C ALA A 39 -66.93 9.35 14.05
N PRO A 40 -65.96 9.38 14.97
CA PRO A 40 -65.04 10.50 15.10
C PRO A 40 -64.07 10.56 13.92
N LYS A 41 -64.03 11.71 13.24
CA LYS A 41 -63.07 12.00 12.16
C LYS A 41 -61.67 12.19 12.76
N VAL A 42 -60.92 11.11 12.92
CA VAL A 42 -59.51 11.15 13.28
C VAL A 42 -58.71 11.60 12.06
N THR A 43 -58.34 12.88 12.03
CA THR A 43 -57.40 13.42 11.04
C THR A 43 -56.00 12.89 11.35
N VAL A 44 -55.59 11.80 10.71
CA VAL A 44 -54.22 11.29 10.77
C VAL A 44 -53.34 12.18 9.89
N THR A 45 -52.73 13.21 10.49
CA THR A 45 -51.65 13.99 9.86
C THR A 45 -50.38 13.13 9.85
N ALA A 46 -50.29 12.21 8.90
CA ALA A 46 -49.12 11.37 8.69
C ALA A 46 -48.00 12.18 8.02
N THR A 47 -47.25 12.97 8.81
CA THR A 47 -46.00 13.60 8.37
C THR A 47 -44.91 12.53 8.24
N VAL A 48 -45.04 11.67 7.24
CA VAL A 48 -44.03 10.68 6.90
C VAL A 48 -42.90 11.41 6.17
N THR A 49 -41.96 11.97 6.93
CA THR A 49 -40.64 12.33 6.43
C THR A 49 -39.85 11.05 6.19
N ALA A 50 -40.27 10.25 5.21
CA ALA A 50 -39.46 9.17 4.70
C ALA A 50 -38.27 9.81 4.00
N THR A 51 -37.11 9.80 4.66
CA THR A 51 -35.85 9.91 3.93
C THR A 51 -35.84 8.79 2.91
N PRO A 52 -35.69 9.08 1.60
CA PRO A 52 -35.54 8.05 0.59
C PRO A 52 -34.23 7.33 0.90
N SER A 53 -34.34 6.21 1.61
CA SER A 53 -33.20 5.34 1.83
C SER A 53 -32.78 4.82 0.46
N PRO A 54 -31.50 4.94 0.08
CA PRO A 54 -30.99 4.21 -1.08
C PRO A 54 -31.25 2.70 -0.93
N ALA A 55 -31.21 1.98 -2.05
CA ALA A 55 -31.54 0.56 -2.18
C ALA A 55 -30.55 -0.35 -1.43
N GLY A 56 -30.70 -0.39 -0.11
CA GLY A 56 -29.70 -0.84 0.85
C GLY A 56 -28.54 0.15 0.99
N SER A 57 -27.75 0.00 2.05
CA SER A 57 -26.47 0.71 2.18
C SER A 57 -25.48 0.25 1.11
N GLN A 58 -24.57 1.14 0.73
CA GLN A 58 -23.47 0.89 -0.21
C GLN A 58 -22.12 0.61 0.47
N ILE A 59 -22.05 0.65 1.81
CA ILE A 59 -20.80 0.36 2.54
C ILE A 59 -20.27 -1.04 2.17
N GLY A 60 -18.97 -1.13 1.87
CA GLY A 60 -18.31 -2.33 1.39
C GLY A 60 -18.59 -2.68 -0.09
N LYS A 61 -19.14 -1.74 -0.88
CA LYS A 61 -19.27 -1.86 -2.35
C LYS A 61 -18.26 -0.97 -3.05
N SER A 62 -17.97 -1.28 -4.31
CA SER A 62 -17.20 -0.39 -5.17
C SER A 62 -17.98 0.91 -5.41
N VAL A 63 -17.24 2.02 -5.60
CA VAL A 63 -17.80 3.32 -5.94
C VAL A 63 -18.66 3.23 -7.20
N ASP A 64 -18.22 2.50 -8.23
CA ASP A 64 -18.99 2.30 -9.46
C ASP A 64 -20.33 1.60 -9.19
N GLY A 65 -20.31 0.46 -8.49
CA GLY A 65 -21.54 -0.28 -8.15
C GLY A 65 -22.49 0.52 -7.24
N ALA A 66 -21.94 1.38 -6.37
CA ALA A 66 -22.71 2.32 -5.57
C ALA A 66 -23.36 3.40 -6.44
N LEU A 67 -22.61 4.00 -7.37
CA LEU A 67 -23.10 5.00 -8.33
C LEU A 67 -24.19 4.41 -9.24
N GLU A 68 -24.03 3.19 -9.73
CA GLU A 68 -25.06 2.49 -10.51
C GLU A 68 -26.36 2.30 -9.72
N ARG A 69 -26.28 1.89 -8.44
CA ARG A 69 -27.46 1.79 -7.57
C ARG A 69 -28.10 3.16 -7.32
N MET A 70 -27.31 4.23 -7.18
CA MET A 70 -27.85 5.57 -6.95
C MET A 70 -28.52 6.18 -8.18
N LYS A 71 -28.03 5.90 -9.41
CA LYS A 71 -28.67 6.34 -10.67
C LYS A 71 -30.15 5.94 -10.73
N GLN A 72 -30.52 4.79 -10.14
CA GLN A 72 -31.90 4.29 -10.09
C GLN A 72 -32.82 5.07 -9.13
N THR A 73 -32.23 5.80 -8.16
CA THR A 73 -32.98 6.57 -7.14
C THR A 73 -33.24 8.02 -7.53
N GLY A 74 -32.52 8.54 -8.54
CA GLY A 74 -32.55 9.96 -8.91
C GLY A 74 -31.87 10.91 -7.92
N LEU A 75 -31.23 10.40 -6.86
CA LEU A 75 -30.46 11.19 -5.92
C LEU A 75 -29.15 11.68 -6.57
N SER A 76 -28.75 12.91 -6.25
CA SER A 76 -27.40 13.38 -6.57
C SER A 76 -26.36 12.63 -5.72
N VAL A 77 -25.19 12.35 -6.29
CA VAL A 77 -24.11 11.63 -5.59
C VAL A 77 -22.86 12.48 -5.60
N VAL A 78 -22.16 12.50 -4.47
CA VAL A 78 -20.78 12.94 -4.37
C VAL A 78 -19.97 11.81 -3.77
N VAL A 79 -18.73 11.68 -4.23
CA VAL A 79 -17.76 10.70 -3.74
C VAL A 79 -16.49 11.47 -3.37
N HIS A 80 -15.92 11.19 -2.21
CA HIS A 80 -14.65 11.76 -1.76
C HIS A 80 -13.80 10.69 -1.06
N ASP A 81 -12.52 10.97 -0.89
CA ASP A 81 -11.61 10.11 -0.13
C ASP A 81 -11.96 10.16 1.37
N ALA A 82 -12.12 8.99 2.00
CA ALA A 82 -12.39 8.86 3.42
C ALA A 82 -11.15 9.06 4.32
N SER A 83 -9.97 9.18 3.72
CA SER A 83 -8.67 9.27 4.39
C SER A 83 -8.28 10.71 4.78
N ASP A 84 -7.04 10.90 5.25
CA ASP A 84 -6.43 12.21 5.49
C ASP A 84 -5.68 12.79 4.26
N GLN A 85 -5.80 12.18 3.07
CA GLN A 85 -5.06 12.57 1.85
C GLN A 85 -5.84 13.44 0.83
N ASP A 86 -7.17 13.47 0.87
CA ASP A 86 -8.04 14.23 -0.06
C ASP A 86 -7.85 13.82 -1.54
N GLU A 87 -7.66 12.52 -1.77
CA GLU A 87 -7.51 11.95 -3.11
C GLU A 87 -8.83 11.93 -3.90
N THR A 88 -8.74 11.82 -5.23
CA THR A 88 -9.93 11.66 -6.10
C THR A 88 -10.27 10.16 -6.22
N PRO A 89 -11.43 9.69 -5.71
CA PRO A 89 -11.71 8.26 -5.67
C PRO A 89 -11.88 7.63 -7.06
N GLY A 90 -11.27 6.46 -7.24
CA GLY A 90 -11.47 5.61 -8.41
C GLY A 90 -12.81 4.89 -8.42
N ALA A 91 -13.16 4.29 -9.56
CA ALA A 91 -14.39 3.51 -9.74
C ALA A 91 -14.39 2.19 -8.93
N ASP A 92 -13.19 1.63 -8.74
CA ASP A 92 -12.85 0.39 -8.04
C ASP A 92 -12.70 0.56 -6.51
N TRP A 93 -12.61 1.80 -6.03
CA TRP A 93 -12.48 2.14 -4.62
C TRP A 93 -13.66 1.64 -3.79
N THR A 94 -13.43 1.34 -2.52
CA THR A 94 -14.44 0.76 -1.62
C THR A 94 -15.10 1.83 -0.76
N VAL A 95 -16.43 1.91 -0.79
CA VAL A 95 -17.21 2.84 0.06
C VAL A 95 -17.12 2.41 1.53
N CYS A 96 -16.60 3.30 2.38
CA CYS A 96 -16.47 3.09 3.82
C CYS A 96 -17.55 3.79 4.63
N PHE A 97 -17.97 4.99 4.21
CA PHE A 97 -19.03 5.75 4.86
C PHE A 97 -20.06 6.23 3.85
N GLU A 98 -21.30 6.32 4.31
CA GLU A 98 -22.45 6.73 3.52
C GLU A 98 -23.28 7.73 4.32
N LYS A 99 -23.62 8.86 3.70
CA LYS A 99 -24.45 9.90 4.31
C LYS A 99 -25.53 10.33 3.33
N ALA A 100 -26.73 9.77 3.48
CA ALA A 100 -27.90 10.06 2.67
C ALA A 100 -28.73 11.23 3.23
N THR A 101 -29.38 11.96 2.32
CA THR A 101 -30.36 13.03 2.57
C THR A 101 -31.54 12.86 1.60
N LEU A 102 -32.50 13.79 1.58
CA LEU A 102 -33.65 13.72 0.66
C LEU A 102 -33.28 13.84 -0.83
N THR A 103 -32.12 14.42 -1.15
CA THR A 103 -31.74 14.79 -2.54
C THR A 103 -30.29 14.45 -2.90
N LYS A 104 -29.43 14.18 -1.91
CA LYS A 104 -28.00 13.86 -2.06
C LYS A 104 -27.62 12.63 -1.23
N VAL A 105 -26.75 11.79 -1.78
CA VAL A 105 -25.92 10.84 -1.03
C VAL A 105 -24.45 11.27 -1.11
N ASP A 106 -23.73 11.24 0.01
CA ASP A 106 -22.28 11.34 0.10
C ASP A 106 -21.69 9.94 0.35
N PHE A 107 -20.70 9.55 -0.45
CA PHE A 107 -19.89 8.36 -0.21
C PHE A 107 -18.45 8.79 0.08
N ALA A 108 -17.94 8.37 1.24
CA ALA A 108 -16.51 8.45 1.53
C ALA A 108 -15.90 7.07 1.25
N ALA A 109 -14.90 7.00 0.37
CA ALA A 109 -14.31 5.76 -0.13
C ALA A 109 -12.79 5.71 0.10
N VAL A 110 -12.23 4.50 0.09
CA VAL A 110 -10.78 4.25 0.20
C VAL A 110 -10.27 3.44 -1.00
N PRO A 111 -8.96 3.46 -1.30
CA PRO A 111 -8.35 2.61 -2.32
C PRO A 111 -8.73 1.12 -2.18
N HIS A 112 -8.68 0.38 -3.28
CA HIS A 112 -9.02 -1.04 -3.25
C HIS A 112 -8.11 -1.82 -2.28
N GLY A 113 -8.71 -2.57 -1.35
CA GLY A 113 -7.97 -3.34 -0.35
C GLY A 113 -7.52 -2.54 0.88
N ALA A 114 -7.70 -1.22 0.90
CA ALA A 114 -7.43 -0.39 2.07
C ALA A 114 -8.46 -0.63 3.20
N PRO A 115 -8.05 -0.73 4.47
CA PRO A 115 -8.99 -0.83 5.58
C PRO A 115 -9.72 0.50 5.78
N CYS A 116 -11.03 0.46 6.00
CA CYS A 116 -11.79 1.67 6.33
C CYS A 116 -11.25 2.34 7.61
N PRO A 117 -11.02 3.67 7.61
CA PRO A 117 -10.65 4.37 8.83
C PRO A 117 -11.78 4.35 9.86
N LYS A 118 -11.50 4.75 11.10
CA LYS A 118 -12.50 4.71 12.18
C LYS A 118 -13.59 5.78 12.02
N LYS A 119 -13.28 6.85 11.29
CA LYS A 119 -14.17 7.93 10.90
C LYS A 119 -13.69 8.48 9.56
N ASP A 120 -14.63 9.06 8.83
CA ASP A 120 -14.39 9.89 7.67
C ASP A 120 -13.38 11.02 7.97
N GLY A 121 -12.47 11.30 7.04
CA GLY A 121 -11.35 12.24 7.20
C GLY A 121 -10.24 11.79 8.17
N GLN A 122 -10.09 10.49 8.42
CA GLN A 122 -9.01 9.95 9.26
C GLN A 122 -8.08 9.03 8.49
N ARG A 123 -6.80 9.02 8.88
CA ARG A 123 -5.79 8.11 8.33
C ARG A 123 -6.25 6.65 8.27
N VAL A 124 -6.01 6.03 7.12
CA VAL A 124 -6.20 4.60 6.88
C VAL A 124 -5.35 3.77 7.87
N PRO A 125 -5.96 2.86 8.65
CA PRO A 125 -5.27 2.07 9.67
C PRO A 125 -4.58 0.85 9.06
N TRP A 126 -3.63 1.08 8.16
CA TRP A 126 -2.83 0.04 7.50
C TRP A 126 -2.18 -0.93 8.51
N PRO A 127 -2.14 -2.24 8.21
CA PRO A 127 -1.48 -3.23 9.05
C PRO A 127 0.03 -2.93 9.16
N LYS A 128 0.67 -3.52 10.17
CA LYS A 128 2.09 -3.30 10.44
C LYS A 128 2.89 -4.55 10.16
N MET A 129 3.99 -4.36 9.43
CA MET A 129 4.90 -5.43 9.05
C MET A 129 5.36 -6.21 10.30
N PRO A 130 5.03 -7.50 10.43
CA PRO A 130 5.50 -8.31 11.54
C PRO A 130 7.04 -8.45 11.53
N LYS A 131 7.60 -8.81 12.68
CA LYS A 131 8.97 -9.32 12.73
C LYS A 131 8.95 -10.79 12.33
N VAL A 132 9.51 -11.09 11.15
CA VAL A 132 9.62 -12.45 10.60
C VAL A 132 11.07 -12.97 10.59
N ILE A 133 12.05 -12.12 10.88
CA ILE A 133 13.44 -12.57 11.09
C ILE A 133 13.50 -13.60 12.23
N GLY A 134 14.05 -14.78 11.90
CA GLY A 134 14.26 -15.92 12.79
C GLY A 134 13.18 -17.01 12.75
N VAL A 135 12.07 -16.81 12.03
CA VAL A 135 11.07 -17.88 11.79
C VAL A 135 11.31 -18.56 10.43
N THR A 136 10.56 -19.63 10.15
CA THR A 136 10.59 -20.29 8.85
C THR A 136 9.87 -19.46 7.78
N TYR A 137 10.20 -19.68 6.50
CA TYR A 137 9.52 -19.01 5.38
C TYR A 137 8.01 -19.27 5.36
N ALA A 138 7.59 -20.53 5.57
CA ALA A 138 6.16 -20.84 5.64
C ALA A 138 5.43 -20.11 6.78
N GLU A 139 6.03 -20.04 7.97
CA GLU A 139 5.48 -19.27 9.11
C GLU A 139 5.49 -17.76 8.83
N ALA A 140 6.48 -17.26 8.08
CA ALA A 140 6.53 -15.87 7.65
C ALA A 140 5.42 -15.51 6.65
N VAL A 141 5.11 -16.41 5.69
CA VAL A 141 4.00 -16.26 4.75
C VAL A 141 2.66 -16.29 5.49
N GLU A 142 2.43 -17.23 6.40
CA GLU A 142 1.21 -17.29 7.25
C GLU A 142 1.00 -15.99 8.04
N ARG A 143 2.07 -15.43 8.61
CA ARG A 143 2.03 -14.15 9.36
C ARG A 143 1.80 -12.91 8.49
N LEU A 144 1.95 -13.02 7.17
CA LEU A 144 1.77 -11.94 6.20
C LEU A 144 0.48 -12.09 5.37
N GLU A 145 -0.23 -13.21 5.53
CA GLU A 145 -1.43 -13.54 4.75
C GLU A 145 -2.48 -12.43 4.86
N GLY A 146 -2.93 -11.92 3.72
CA GLY A 146 -3.95 -10.89 3.62
C GLY A 146 -3.47 -9.46 3.90
N ASP A 147 -2.39 -9.26 4.66
CA ASP A 147 -1.82 -7.94 4.98
C ASP A 147 -0.75 -7.48 3.97
N ALA A 148 0.03 -8.41 3.42
CA ALA A 148 0.98 -8.16 2.34
C ALA A 148 0.37 -8.45 0.95
N GLY A 149 1.12 -8.07 -0.10
CA GLY A 149 0.89 -8.54 -1.47
C GLY A 149 1.56 -9.90 -1.67
N ARG A 150 2.29 -10.07 -2.78
CA ARG A 150 3.15 -11.24 -2.99
C ARG A 150 4.32 -11.25 -1.98
N VAL A 151 4.58 -12.41 -1.39
CA VAL A 151 5.69 -12.67 -0.46
C VAL A 151 6.71 -13.61 -1.11
N GLU A 152 7.78 -13.05 -1.68
CA GLU A 152 8.83 -13.81 -2.36
C GLU A 152 9.95 -14.22 -1.39
N ILE A 153 10.55 -15.39 -1.63
CA ILE A 153 11.82 -15.79 -1.00
C ILE A 153 12.98 -15.61 -1.97
N GLU A 154 14.07 -15.06 -1.45
CA GLU A 154 15.40 -15.10 -2.06
C GLU A 154 16.38 -15.76 -1.07
N ALA A 155 17.52 -16.24 -1.57
CA ALA A 155 18.59 -16.67 -0.68
C ALA A 155 19.19 -15.45 0.07
N ALA A 156 19.69 -15.68 1.28
CA ALA A 156 20.46 -14.67 2.02
C ALA A 156 21.92 -14.58 1.54
N TYR A 157 22.44 -15.65 0.93
CA TYR A 157 23.75 -15.74 0.32
C TYR A 157 23.65 -15.59 -1.21
N ALA A 158 24.57 -14.81 -1.80
CA ALA A 158 24.49 -14.43 -3.22
C ALA A 158 24.94 -15.53 -4.20
N ASP A 159 25.57 -16.60 -3.71
CA ASP A 159 25.94 -17.82 -4.44
C ASP A 159 24.93 -18.96 -4.29
N GLU A 160 23.86 -18.76 -3.51
CA GLU A 160 22.73 -19.67 -3.39
C GLU A 160 21.55 -19.24 -4.27
N ALA A 161 20.79 -20.21 -4.75
CA ALA A 161 19.55 -19.97 -5.50
C ALA A 161 18.35 -20.41 -4.66
N ALA A 162 17.51 -19.46 -4.28
CA ALA A 162 16.16 -19.70 -3.81
C ALA A 162 15.21 -18.73 -4.52
N TYR A 163 14.11 -19.27 -5.02
CA TYR A 163 13.00 -18.49 -5.59
C TYR A 163 11.70 -19.28 -5.43
N ASP A 164 10.76 -18.69 -4.70
CA ASP A 164 9.37 -19.13 -4.52
C ASP A 164 8.55 -17.88 -4.20
N ALA A 165 7.24 -17.96 -4.38
CA ALA A 165 6.33 -16.89 -4.00
C ALA A 165 5.18 -17.50 -3.21
N ASP A 166 4.78 -16.83 -2.12
CA ASP A 166 3.67 -17.23 -1.25
C ASP A 166 3.74 -18.71 -0.79
N ASN A 167 4.97 -19.27 -0.75
CA ASN A 167 5.26 -20.68 -0.49
C ASN A 167 4.51 -21.66 -1.43
N GLU A 168 4.32 -21.29 -2.70
CA GLU A 168 3.64 -22.08 -3.74
C GLU A 168 4.28 -23.48 -3.93
N SER A 169 5.62 -23.60 -3.93
CA SER A 169 6.30 -24.88 -4.16
C SER A 169 6.57 -25.69 -2.89
N GLY A 170 6.62 -25.02 -1.73
CA GLY A 170 7.01 -25.61 -0.44
C GLY A 170 8.49 -26.01 -0.32
N SER A 171 9.29 -25.87 -1.38
CA SER A 171 10.70 -26.31 -1.43
C SER A 171 11.59 -25.60 -0.41
N TYR A 172 11.19 -24.39 -0.01
CA TYR A 172 11.90 -23.54 0.95
C TYR A 172 11.09 -23.31 2.24
N ALA A 173 10.00 -24.06 2.45
CA ALA A 173 9.06 -23.83 3.57
C ALA A 173 9.73 -23.82 4.95
N ASN A 174 10.79 -24.63 5.13
CA ASN A 174 11.58 -24.77 6.34
C ASN A 174 12.79 -23.81 6.43
N TRP A 175 13.06 -23.02 5.40
CA TRP A 175 14.21 -22.09 5.39
C TRP A 175 14.00 -20.97 6.40
N LYS A 176 15.07 -20.57 7.09
CA LYS A 176 15.02 -19.59 8.18
C LYS A 176 15.24 -18.18 7.63
N VAL A 177 14.27 -17.29 7.86
CA VAL A 177 14.33 -15.90 7.39
C VAL A 177 15.38 -15.11 8.17
N CYS A 178 16.33 -14.52 7.45
CA CYS A 178 17.42 -13.70 7.98
C CYS A 178 17.18 -12.20 7.78
N PHE A 179 16.62 -11.80 6.64
CA PHE A 179 16.27 -10.40 6.36
C PHE A 179 14.86 -10.29 5.76
N GLN A 180 14.22 -9.14 5.96
CA GLN A 180 12.91 -8.79 5.40
C GLN A 180 13.02 -7.43 4.71
N SER A 181 12.53 -7.30 3.47
CA SER A 181 12.64 -6.06 2.68
C SER A 181 11.91 -4.89 3.33
N VAL A 182 10.71 -5.13 3.86
CA VAL A 182 9.95 -4.20 4.69
C VAL A 182 10.36 -4.34 6.15
N LYS A 183 10.77 -3.24 6.78
CA LYS A 183 11.20 -3.22 8.18
C LYS A 183 10.03 -3.54 9.13
N ALA A 184 10.26 -4.39 10.13
CA ALA A 184 9.28 -4.69 11.17
C ALA A 184 8.75 -3.41 11.85
N GLY A 185 7.42 -3.31 12.00
CA GLY A 185 6.71 -2.13 12.51
C GLY A 185 6.44 -1.04 11.46
N ALA A 186 6.96 -1.15 10.24
CA ALA A 186 6.57 -0.27 9.14
C ALA A 186 5.10 -0.52 8.72
N SER A 187 4.52 0.46 8.03
CA SER A 187 3.17 0.36 7.44
C SER A 187 3.20 -0.56 6.22
N LEU A 188 2.21 -1.44 6.08
CA LEU A 188 1.95 -2.23 4.86
C LEU A 188 0.83 -1.53 4.07
N GLU A 189 1.21 -0.49 3.35
CA GLU A 189 0.28 0.34 2.55
C GLU A 189 0.08 -0.30 1.18
N ASP A 190 -1.17 -0.38 0.72
CA ASP A 190 -1.58 -0.97 -0.56
C ASP A 190 -1.08 -2.41 -0.79
N LYS A 191 -0.90 -3.19 0.30
CA LYS A 191 -0.43 -4.59 0.28
C LYS A 191 0.87 -4.74 -0.52
N PRO A 192 2.00 -4.23 0.00
CA PRO A 192 3.23 -4.14 -0.77
C PRO A 192 3.81 -5.54 -1.03
N HIS A 193 4.58 -5.66 -2.10
CA HIS A 193 5.41 -6.82 -2.35
C HIS A 193 6.50 -6.94 -1.28
N VAL A 194 6.66 -8.11 -0.69
CA VAL A 194 7.63 -8.39 0.38
C VAL A 194 8.63 -9.43 -0.13
N THR A 195 9.93 -9.18 0.07
CA THR A 195 10.99 -10.14 -0.22
C THR A 195 11.62 -10.55 1.11
N LEU A 196 11.70 -11.85 1.34
CA LEU A 196 12.31 -12.47 2.51
C LEU A 196 13.59 -13.16 2.10
N HIS A 197 14.71 -12.78 2.70
CA HIS A 197 15.98 -13.44 2.47
C HIS A 197 16.17 -14.53 3.53
N ALA A 198 16.34 -15.77 3.12
CA ALA A 198 16.43 -16.91 4.02
C ALA A 198 17.64 -17.80 3.72
N VAL A 199 17.97 -18.68 4.68
CA VAL A 199 19.00 -19.71 4.57
C VAL A 199 18.39 -21.09 4.81
N GLU A 200 19.04 -22.15 4.33
CA GLU A 200 18.60 -23.52 4.62
C GLU A 200 18.59 -23.81 6.14
N ASN A 201 17.77 -24.78 6.54
CA ASN A 201 17.58 -25.13 7.94
C ASN A 201 18.84 -25.76 8.57
N GLY A 202 19.65 -24.92 9.20
CA GLY A 202 20.87 -25.28 9.92
C GLY A 202 21.90 -24.17 9.87
N ASP A 203 21.91 -23.39 8.78
CA ASP A 203 22.95 -22.40 8.51
C ASP A 203 22.84 -21.14 9.36
N GLY A 204 23.95 -20.41 9.45
CA GLY A 204 23.99 -19.08 10.06
C GLY A 204 23.25 -18.06 9.19
N CYS A 205 22.61 -17.06 9.82
CA CYS A 205 22.25 -15.86 9.07
C CYS A 205 23.52 -15.00 8.90
N PRO A 206 23.86 -14.56 7.68
CA PRO A 206 25.02 -13.70 7.49
C PRO A 206 24.78 -12.32 8.13
N SER A 207 25.87 -11.61 8.41
CA SER A 207 25.81 -10.26 8.99
C SER A 207 25.35 -9.19 7.98
N SER A 208 25.52 -9.47 6.69
CA SER A 208 25.17 -8.63 5.55
C SER A 208 24.88 -9.49 4.31
N LYS A 209 24.35 -8.91 3.22
CA LYS A 209 24.26 -9.63 1.94
C LYS A 209 25.67 -9.83 1.38
N GLY A 210 26.04 -11.08 1.07
CA GLY A 210 27.36 -11.45 0.56
C GLY A 210 27.41 -12.93 0.15
N LEU A 211 28.60 -13.45 -0.15
CA LEU A 211 28.79 -14.86 -0.53
C LEU A 211 28.94 -15.77 0.71
N TYR A 212 28.47 -17.02 0.63
CA TYR A 212 28.52 -18.01 1.71
C TYR A 212 29.93 -18.27 2.25
N LYS A 213 30.95 -18.15 1.39
CA LYS A 213 32.36 -18.43 1.71
C LYS A 213 33.26 -17.21 1.77
N GLU A 214 32.69 -16.01 1.89
CA GLU A 214 33.50 -14.84 2.24
C GLU A 214 33.85 -14.87 3.73
N PRO A 215 35.12 -14.64 4.12
CA PRO A 215 35.57 -14.59 5.52
C PRO A 215 34.75 -13.74 6.50
N THR A 216 34.01 -12.75 5.98
CA THR A 216 33.15 -11.83 6.73
C THR A 216 31.70 -12.33 6.91
N ASN A 217 31.29 -13.35 6.15
CA ASN A 217 29.90 -13.83 6.04
C ASN A 217 29.75 -15.34 6.32
N ASP A 218 30.85 -16.11 6.22
CA ASP A 218 30.93 -17.52 6.57
C ASP A 218 30.92 -17.73 8.11
N PRO A 219 29.88 -18.36 8.68
CA PRO A 219 29.78 -18.60 10.12
C PRO A 219 30.76 -19.65 10.66
N LEU A 220 31.49 -20.35 9.78
CA LEU A 220 32.50 -21.36 10.09
C LEU A 220 33.93 -20.88 9.78
N TYR A 221 34.12 -19.64 9.29
CA TYR A 221 35.45 -19.13 8.96
C TYR A 221 36.32 -18.96 10.21
N VAL A 222 37.49 -19.60 10.18
CA VAL A 222 38.57 -19.40 11.13
C VAL A 222 39.69 -18.63 10.42
N ALA A 223 40.00 -17.43 10.90
CA ALA A 223 41.13 -16.68 10.37
C ALA A 223 42.42 -17.49 10.57
N PRO A 224 43.28 -17.63 9.54
CA PRO A 224 44.55 -18.33 9.70
C PRO A 224 45.41 -17.59 10.74
N ASP A 225 46.06 -18.35 11.62
CA ASP A 225 46.96 -17.79 12.63
C ASP A 225 48.04 -16.94 11.94
N VAL A 226 48.06 -15.64 12.27
CA VAL A 226 49.09 -14.74 11.75
C VAL A 226 50.41 -15.17 12.39
N ALA A 227 51.26 -15.83 11.62
CA ALA A 227 52.60 -16.20 12.08
C ALA A 227 53.30 -14.93 12.59
N PRO A 228 53.86 -14.94 13.82
CA PRO A 228 54.55 -13.77 14.34
C PRO A 228 55.71 -13.41 13.40
N ASP A 229 55.78 -12.13 13.05
CA ASP A 229 56.79 -11.54 12.18
C ASP A 229 58.19 -12.05 12.52
N ALA A 230 58.70 -12.94 11.67
CA ALA A 230 60.05 -13.46 11.75
C ALA A 230 60.99 -12.39 11.20
N GLY A 231 61.22 -11.37 12.03
CA GLY A 231 61.92 -10.16 11.63
C GLY A 231 63.29 -10.43 11.00
N LEU A 232 63.54 -9.73 9.90
CA LEU A 232 64.85 -9.55 9.28
C LEU A 232 64.97 -8.04 9.04
N SER A 233 65.64 -7.34 9.97
CA SER A 233 67.07 -7.01 9.90
C SER A 233 67.28 -5.65 9.23
N GLU A 234 67.88 -4.74 10.00
CA GLU A 234 68.37 -3.44 9.55
C GLU A 234 69.50 -3.63 8.54
N ASP A 235 69.53 -2.84 7.46
CA ASP A 235 70.74 -2.55 6.69
C ASP A 235 70.57 -1.21 5.94
N ASP A 236 71.43 -0.24 6.27
CA ASP A 236 71.49 1.07 5.62
C ASP A 236 72.07 0.98 4.20
N ASN A 237 71.49 1.73 3.24
CA ASN A 237 72.35 2.43 2.26
C ASN A 237 71.70 3.68 1.64
N SER A 238 72.50 4.72 1.43
CA SER A 238 72.11 5.98 0.79
C SER A 238 72.66 6.06 -0.64
N SER A 239 71.90 6.61 -1.60
CA SER A 239 72.36 7.71 -2.50
C SER A 239 71.48 7.95 -3.75
N SER A 240 70.91 9.17 -3.78
CA SER A 240 70.79 10.10 -4.93
C SER A 240 70.84 9.62 -6.41
N GLY A 241 69.85 10.09 -7.18
CA GLY A 241 70.11 10.74 -8.48
C GLY A 241 69.22 10.33 -9.67
N GLY A 242 68.77 11.32 -10.45
CA GLY A 242 68.28 11.12 -11.82
C GLY A 242 66.83 11.54 -12.09
N SER A 243 66.65 12.68 -12.75
CA SER A 243 65.40 13.03 -13.46
C SER A 243 65.56 12.68 -14.93
N ASP A 244 64.52 12.19 -15.61
CA ASP A 244 64.25 12.54 -17.01
C ASP A 244 62.78 12.34 -17.41
N SER A 245 62.46 12.78 -18.63
CA SER A 245 61.17 13.15 -19.20
C SER A 245 60.60 12.03 -20.09
N GLY A 246 59.27 12.03 -20.32
CA GLY A 246 58.66 11.21 -21.38
C GLY A 246 57.13 11.22 -21.37
N GLU A 247 56.53 11.79 -22.40
CA GLU A 247 55.08 11.86 -22.64
C GLU A 247 54.45 10.55 -23.20
N ASP A 248 53.12 10.47 -23.04
CA ASP A 248 52.13 9.60 -23.74
C ASP A 248 52.26 8.05 -23.55
N ASP A 249 51.21 7.24 -23.38
CA ASP A 249 49.97 7.10 -24.16
C ASP A 249 48.73 6.63 -23.36
N TYR A 250 47.58 6.52 -24.03
CA TYR A 250 46.21 6.47 -23.50
C TYR A 250 45.48 5.10 -23.59
N TYR A 251 44.92 4.62 -22.45
CA TYR A 251 43.77 3.67 -22.31
C TYR A 251 43.95 2.18 -22.76
N PRO A 252 43.04 1.25 -22.36
CA PRO A 252 42.65 0.81 -21.01
C PRO A 252 42.89 -0.72 -20.77
N GLY A 253 42.74 -1.21 -19.53
CA GLY A 253 42.49 -2.65 -19.29
C GLY A 253 42.96 -3.21 -17.94
N ASP A 254 42.07 -3.97 -17.30
CA ASP A 254 42.30 -5.12 -16.39
C ASP A 254 43.41 -5.02 -15.33
N GLN A 255 43.03 -4.59 -14.11
CA GLN A 255 43.78 -4.97 -12.90
C GLN A 255 43.43 -6.42 -12.51
N GLY A 256 44.12 -7.38 -13.13
CA GLY A 256 44.14 -8.77 -12.70
C GLY A 256 44.85 -8.95 -11.36
N GLY A 257 44.12 -8.80 -10.25
CA GLY A 257 44.66 -9.01 -8.91
C GLY A 257 44.97 -10.48 -8.62
N CYS A 258 46.23 -10.81 -8.33
CA CYS A 258 46.60 -12.14 -7.83
C CYS A 258 45.91 -12.44 -6.48
N PRO A 259 45.35 -13.64 -6.28
CA PRO A 259 44.75 -14.02 -5.00
C PRO A 259 45.82 -14.18 -3.90
N PRO A 260 45.46 -13.99 -2.62
CA PRO A 260 46.39 -14.11 -1.50
C PRO A 260 46.73 -15.58 -1.21
N GLY A 261 47.81 -16.07 -1.79
CA GLY A 261 48.22 -17.48 -1.65
C GLY A 261 49.59 -17.79 -2.24
N GLY A 262 50.66 -17.35 -1.56
CA GLY A 262 52.04 -17.83 -1.68
C GLY A 262 52.54 -18.33 -3.04
N CYS A 263 53.22 -17.46 -3.80
CA CYS A 263 53.97 -17.84 -5.00
C CYS A 263 55.18 -18.74 -4.67
N TYR A 264 54.99 -20.05 -4.63
CA TYR A 264 56.09 -21.02 -4.69
C TYR A 264 56.31 -21.50 -6.14
N ASN A 265 57.57 -21.43 -6.57
CA ASN A 265 58.13 -21.77 -7.89
C ASN A 265 58.02 -20.64 -8.97
N PRO A 266 59.06 -20.45 -9.82
CA PRO A 266 59.25 -19.20 -10.57
C PRO A 266 58.45 -19.13 -11.87
N CYS A 267 57.88 -17.97 -12.16
CA CYS A 267 57.34 -17.66 -13.49
C CYS A 267 58.47 -17.63 -14.54
N PRO A 268 58.25 -18.13 -15.76
CA PRO A 268 59.16 -17.93 -16.88
C PRO A 268 59.21 -16.43 -17.28
N PRO A 269 60.30 -15.97 -17.91
CA PRO A 269 60.45 -14.56 -18.30
C PRO A 269 59.38 -14.18 -19.33
N GLY A 270 58.39 -13.39 -18.91
CA GLY A 270 57.26 -12.94 -19.73
C GLY A 270 55.92 -12.75 -19.00
N GLY A 271 55.77 -13.25 -17.76
CA GLY A 271 54.59 -12.97 -16.92
C GLY A 271 54.75 -11.68 -16.09
N CYS A 272 53.70 -10.92 -15.77
CA CYS A 272 52.29 -10.99 -16.17
C CYS A 272 51.83 -9.61 -16.65
N ARG A 273 50.88 -9.57 -17.59
CA ARG A 273 50.08 -8.35 -17.87
C ARG A 273 48.90 -8.31 -16.93
#